data_AF-A0A7X9HLP2-F1
#
_entry.id   AF-A0A7X9HLP2-F1
#
_cell.length_a   1.000
_cell.length_b   1.000
_cell.length_c   1.000
_cell.angle_alpha   90.00
_cell.angle_beta   90.00
_cell.angle_gamma   90.00
#
_symmetry.space_group_name_H-M   'P 1'
#
loop_
_entity.id
_entity.type
_entity.pdbx_description
1 polymer ?
#
loop_
_entity_poly.entity_id
_entity_poly.type
_entity_poly.pdbx_seq_one_letter_code
_entity_poly.pdbx_strand_id
1 'polypeptide(L)'
;MDGIALATLVAARLLPALWIVPALGGGRVPVPARLGLALVLGWALRPEVAPAMATGRLLLLLGLELALGCVLAAAASTVFFAARLAGEWVDAMSQRPGGAFIVLEGESLSPLGTLELLLACGLFFACGGPELFLEQFRESLRRLPPGQWPSPADVTAAAQLVLQAGAGALRVGAALAFPAIAALWLLEGVLAFAGRAAPQLPVYFVGMPLRAVLGAGMLGLTLDGTLALFLRGL
;
A
#
# COMPACT_ATOMS: atom_id res chain seq x y z
N MET A 1 2.60 37.82 3.19
CA MET A 1 3.62 36.83 2.77
C MET A 1 3.39 35.46 3.41
N ASP A 2 2.45 35.35 4.35
CA ASP A 2 2.17 34.14 5.13
C ASP A 2 1.45 33.04 4.34
N GLY A 3 0.66 33.42 3.33
CA GLY A 3 -0.10 32.46 2.51
C GLY A 3 0.77 31.51 1.67
N ILE A 4 1.92 31.98 1.19
CA ILE A 4 2.87 31.16 0.41
C ILE A 4 3.58 30.17 1.33
N ALA A 5 4.02 30.62 2.51
CA ALA A 5 4.66 29.75 3.51
C ALA A 5 3.71 28.64 3.96
N LEU A 6 2.45 28.99 4.25
CA LEU A 6 1.44 28.03 4.67
C LEU A 6 1.12 27.01 3.57
N ALA A 7 0.91 27.47 2.33
CA ALA A 7 0.70 26.57 1.19
C ALA A 7 1.89 25.61 0.97
N THR A 8 3.11 26.08 1.20
CA THR A 8 4.33 25.26 1.10
C THR A 8 4.38 24.18 2.18
N LEU A 9 3.99 24.50 3.42
CA LEU A 9 3.91 23.52 4.51
C LEU A 9 2.84 22.46 4.24
N VAL A 10 1.65 22.87 3.77
CA VAL A 10 0.58 21.92 3.39
C VAL A 10 1.04 21.03 2.22
N ALA A 11 1.67 21.61 1.21
CA ALA A 11 2.25 20.85 0.09
C ALA A 11 3.29 19.84 0.56
N ALA A 12 4.14 20.22 1.52
CA ALA A 12 5.14 19.33 2.12
C ALA A 12 4.50 18.14 2.86
N ARG A 13 3.37 18.34 3.55
CA ARG A 13 2.62 17.24 4.18
C ARG A 13 1.96 16.32 3.17
N LEU A 14 1.50 16.85 2.03
CA LEU A 14 0.86 16.06 0.98
C LEU A 14 1.85 15.25 0.14
N LEU A 15 3.07 15.76 -0.04
CA LEU A 15 4.06 15.20 -0.94
C LEU A 15 4.39 13.71 -0.68
N PRO A 16 4.56 13.23 0.57
CA PRO A 16 4.79 11.82 0.86
C PRO A 16 3.64 10.92 0.41
N ALA A 17 2.39 11.38 0.48
CA ALA A 17 1.26 10.59 0.02
C ALA A 17 1.30 10.37 -1.50
N LEU A 18 1.67 11.40 -2.27
CA LEU A 18 1.86 11.27 -3.72
C LEU A 18 3.06 10.37 -4.09
N TRP A 19 4.00 10.14 -3.16
CA TRP A 19 5.14 9.25 -3.33
C TRP A 19 4.84 7.81 -2.96
N ILE A 20 4.27 7.61 -1.77
CA ILE A 20 4.17 6.30 -1.12
C ILE A 20 2.85 5.62 -1.49
N VAL A 21 1.74 6.37 -1.63
CA VAL A 21 0.43 5.78 -1.94
C VAL A 21 0.41 5.38 -3.42
N PRO A 22 0.31 4.08 -3.75
CA PRO A 22 0.46 3.62 -5.13
C PRO A 22 -0.60 4.19 -6.07
N ALA A 23 -1.83 4.38 -5.60
CA ALA A 23 -2.93 4.92 -6.40
C ALA A 23 -2.74 6.41 -6.78
N LEU A 24 -2.05 7.20 -5.95
CA LEU A 24 -1.95 8.67 -6.14
C LEU A 24 -0.75 9.11 -6.98
N GLY A 25 0.22 8.24 -7.22
CA GLY A 25 1.36 8.58 -8.08
C GLY A 25 2.44 7.51 -8.17
N GLY A 26 2.68 6.76 -7.08
CA GLY A 26 3.66 5.68 -7.02
C GLY A 26 5.03 6.04 -7.63
N GLY A 27 5.73 5.08 -8.20
CA GLY A 27 7.01 5.30 -8.91
C GLY A 27 6.88 5.79 -10.37
N ARG A 28 5.66 5.90 -10.90
CA ARG A 28 5.41 6.13 -12.35
C ARG A 28 5.23 7.59 -12.73
N VAL A 29 4.82 8.44 -11.78
CA VAL A 29 4.64 9.88 -12.03
C VAL A 29 5.99 10.61 -11.93
N PRO A 30 6.41 11.39 -12.95
CA PRO A 30 7.66 12.13 -12.90
C PRO A 30 7.66 13.15 -11.75
N VAL A 31 8.81 13.30 -11.09
CA VAL A 31 9.02 14.22 -9.96
C VAL A 31 8.45 15.64 -10.18
N PRO A 32 8.66 16.33 -11.32
CA PRO A 32 8.14 17.68 -11.51
C PRO A 32 6.61 17.75 -11.51
N ALA A 33 5.92 16.78 -12.12
CA ALA A 33 4.46 16.74 -12.11
C ALA A 33 3.91 16.57 -10.69
N ARG A 34 4.59 15.76 -9.89
CA ARG A 34 4.21 15.49 -8.51
C ARG A 34 4.39 16.68 -7.59
N LEU A 35 5.52 17.37 -7.71
CA LEU A 35 5.77 18.61 -6.98
C LEU A 35 4.77 19.70 -7.38
N GLY A 36 4.48 19.83 -8.68
CA GLY A 36 3.45 20.74 -9.18
C GLY A 36 2.08 20.45 -8.57
N LEU A 37 1.66 19.17 -8.57
CA LEU A 37 0.38 18.76 -7.97
C LEU A 37 0.33 19.05 -6.46
N ALA A 38 1.39 18.75 -5.72
CA ALA A 38 1.47 19.04 -4.29
C ALA A 38 1.33 20.53 -3.99
N LEU A 39 1.99 21.38 -4.78
CA LEU A 39 1.92 22.84 -4.63
C LEU A 39 0.53 23.40 -4.99
N VAL A 40 -0.09 22.92 -6.08
CA VAL A 40 -1.44 23.34 -6.48
C VAL A 40 -2.46 22.95 -5.41
N LEU A 41 -2.40 21.72 -4.90
CA LEU A 41 -3.30 21.26 -3.86
C LEU A 41 -3.02 21.95 -2.52
N GLY A 42 -1.75 22.17 -2.16
CA GLY A 42 -1.37 22.94 -0.97
C GLY A 42 -1.89 24.38 -1.03
N TRP A 43 -1.86 25.01 -2.21
CA TRP A 43 -2.43 26.33 -2.43
C TRP A 43 -3.96 26.34 -2.34
N ALA A 44 -4.63 25.30 -2.82
CA ALA A 44 -6.09 25.17 -2.77
C ALA A 44 -6.60 24.93 -1.35
N LEU A 45 -5.88 24.15 -0.56
CA LEU A 45 -6.23 23.77 0.82
C LEU A 45 -5.81 24.82 1.88
N ARG A 46 -5.14 25.90 1.45
CA ARG A 46 -4.74 27.00 2.33
C ARG A 46 -5.85 27.63 3.19
N PRO A 47 -7.11 27.83 2.71
CA PRO A 47 -8.10 28.56 3.50
C PRO A 47 -8.66 27.72 4.65
N GLU A 48 -8.45 26.40 4.61
CA GLU A 48 -8.92 25.46 5.63
C GLU A 48 -8.02 25.45 6.87
N VAL A 49 -6.90 26.17 6.83
CA VAL A 49 -5.87 26.19 7.85
C VAL A 49 -5.89 27.51 8.61
N ALA A 50 -5.90 27.45 9.94
CA ALA A 50 -5.77 28.64 10.77
C ALA A 50 -4.42 29.35 10.49
N PRO A 51 -4.39 30.70 10.41
CA PRO A 51 -3.17 31.42 10.12
C PRO A 51 -2.12 31.17 11.21
N ALA A 52 -1.13 30.34 10.91
CA ALA A 52 0.02 30.12 11.77
C ALA A 52 1.09 31.19 11.53
N MET A 53 1.60 31.80 12.60
CA MET A 53 2.79 32.65 12.54
C MET A 53 4.01 31.77 12.22
N ALA A 54 4.39 31.69 10.94
CA ALA A 54 5.59 31.01 10.51
C ALA A 54 6.83 31.86 10.88
N THR A 55 7.25 31.83 12.13
CA THR A 55 8.43 32.56 12.61
C THR A 55 9.69 31.72 12.44
N GLY A 56 10.63 32.20 11.60
CA GLY A 56 12.08 31.93 11.66
C GLY A 56 12.61 30.50 11.46
N ARG A 57 11.78 29.46 11.39
CA ARG A 57 12.21 28.03 11.36
C ARG A 57 11.57 27.21 10.24
N LEU A 58 11.38 27.80 9.06
CA LEU A 58 10.67 27.17 7.93
C LEU A 58 11.25 25.79 7.53
N LEU A 59 12.57 25.63 7.52
CA LEU A 59 13.24 24.36 7.18
C LEU A 59 12.90 23.22 8.16
N LEU A 60 12.88 23.51 9.47
CA LEU A 60 12.50 22.54 10.50
C LEU A 60 11.03 22.16 10.39
N LEU A 61 10.16 23.15 10.15
CA LEU A 61 8.74 22.91 9.94
C LEU A 61 8.48 22.08 8.68
N LEU A 62 9.19 22.34 7.58
CA LEU A 62 9.14 21.52 6.37
C LEU A 62 9.45 20.04 6.66
N GLY A 63 10.53 19.77 7.41
CA GLY A 63 10.89 18.41 7.81
C GLY A 63 9.83 17.73 8.67
N LEU A 64 9.23 18.49 9.59
CA LEU A 64 8.12 18.02 10.42
C LEU A 64 6.87 17.68 9.58
N GLU A 65 6.47 18.57 8.66
CA GLU A 65 5.32 18.34 7.79
C GLU A 65 5.53 17.11 6.88
N LEU A 66 6.75 16.93 6.36
CA LEU A 66 7.12 15.73 5.60
C LEU A 66 6.99 14.47 6.47
N ALA A 67 7.44 14.49 7.72
CA ALA A 67 7.33 13.35 8.62
C ALA A 67 5.87 12.99 8.92
N LEU A 68 5.01 13.99 9.17
CA LEU A 68 3.57 13.80 9.36
C LEU A 68 2.90 13.26 8.09
N GLY A 69 3.30 13.78 6.92
CA GLY A 69 2.86 13.27 5.63
C GLY A 69 3.22 11.81 5.42
N CYS A 70 4.42 11.39 5.83
CA CYS A 70 4.84 9.98 5.77
C CYS A 70 3.97 9.08 6.64
N VAL A 71 3.57 9.54 7.83
CA VAL A 71 2.66 8.78 8.72
C VAL A 71 1.30 8.58 8.07
N LEU A 72 0.72 9.65 7.49
CA LEU A 72 -0.56 9.58 6.77
C LEU A 72 -0.47 8.66 5.54
N ALA A 73 0.62 8.79 4.79
CA ALA A 73 0.86 7.97 3.61
C ALA A 73 1.05 6.48 3.97
N ALA A 74 1.75 6.18 5.06
CA ALA A 74 1.88 4.82 5.58
C ALA A 74 0.49 4.23 5.90
N ALA A 75 -0.36 4.97 6.60
CA ALA A 75 -1.73 4.55 6.89
C ALA A 75 -2.53 4.27 5.60
N ALA A 76 -2.56 5.23 4.68
CA ALA A 76 -3.31 5.13 3.43
C ALA A 76 -2.77 4.02 2.50
N SER A 77 -1.48 3.73 2.57
CA SER A 77 -0.85 2.70 1.74
C SER A 77 -1.12 1.26 2.20
N THR A 78 -1.62 1.07 3.43
CA THR A 78 -1.85 -0.24 4.07
C THR A 78 -2.58 -1.24 3.16
N VAL A 79 -3.69 -0.82 2.55
CA VAL A 79 -4.53 -1.69 1.71
C VAL A 79 -3.80 -2.13 0.44
N PHE A 80 -3.06 -1.21 -0.18
CA PHE A 80 -2.29 -1.50 -1.39
C PHE A 80 -1.10 -2.42 -1.11
N PHE A 81 -0.40 -2.20 0.00
CA PHE A 81 0.67 -3.10 0.44
C PHE A 81 0.12 -4.49 0.78
N ALA A 82 -1.03 -4.58 1.45
CA ALA A 82 -1.67 -5.85 1.75
C ALA A 82 -2.02 -6.65 0.48
N ALA A 83 -2.65 -6.01 -0.50
CA ALA A 83 -3.02 -6.64 -1.77
C ALA A 83 -1.76 -7.10 -2.55
N ARG A 84 -0.76 -6.22 -2.67
CA ARG A 84 0.52 -6.56 -3.31
C ARG A 84 1.20 -7.74 -2.64
N LEU A 85 1.31 -7.72 -1.31
CA LEU A 85 1.94 -8.77 -0.52
C LEU A 85 1.23 -10.12 -0.69
N ALA A 86 -0.10 -10.10 -0.75
CA ALA A 86 -0.89 -11.30 -0.98
C ALA A 86 -0.54 -11.95 -2.32
N GLY A 87 -0.50 -11.15 -3.40
CA GLY A 87 -0.09 -11.62 -4.72
C GLY A 87 1.35 -12.12 -4.75
N GLU A 88 2.28 -11.40 -4.13
CA GLU A 88 3.70 -11.81 -4.03
C GLU A 88 3.88 -13.16 -3.32
N TRP A 89 3.12 -13.41 -2.25
CA TRP A 89 3.21 -14.67 -1.51
C TRP A 89 2.66 -15.87 -2.30
N VAL A 90 1.54 -15.68 -2.99
CA VAL A 90 0.96 -16.74 -3.83
C VAL A 90 1.86 -17.03 -5.03
N ASP A 91 2.42 -15.99 -5.63
CA ASP A 91 3.35 -16.13 -6.76
C ASP A 91 4.63 -16.86 -6.35
N ALA A 92 5.18 -16.52 -5.18
CA ALA A 92 6.33 -17.21 -4.62
C ALA A 92 6.06 -18.72 -4.43
N MET A 93 4.85 -19.11 -4.03
CA MET A 93 4.46 -20.51 -3.85
C MET A 93 4.16 -21.22 -5.19
N SER A 94 3.61 -20.51 -6.17
CA SER A 94 3.26 -21.06 -7.48
C SER A 94 4.48 -21.35 -8.36
N GLN A 95 5.47 -20.43 -8.35
CA GLN A 95 6.63 -20.50 -9.23
C GLN A 95 7.77 -21.39 -8.72
N ARG A 96 7.77 -21.78 -7.43
CA ARG A 96 8.90 -22.49 -6.80
C ARG A 96 8.49 -23.88 -6.28
N PRO A 97 8.74 -24.95 -7.05
CA PRO A 97 8.54 -26.32 -6.58
C PRO A 97 9.34 -26.58 -5.30
N GLY A 98 8.71 -27.15 -4.26
CA GLY A 98 9.41 -27.62 -3.06
C GLY A 98 9.57 -26.62 -1.90
N GLY A 99 8.89 -25.47 -1.93
CA GLY A 99 8.80 -24.57 -0.76
C GLY A 99 10.08 -23.81 -0.40
N ALA A 100 11.02 -23.67 -1.34
CA ALA A 100 12.24 -22.90 -1.11
C ALA A 100 11.95 -21.39 -1.02
N PHE A 101 11.78 -20.89 0.19
CA PHE A 101 11.74 -19.46 0.55
C PHE A 101 13.12 -18.80 0.51
N ILE A 102 13.94 -19.09 -0.50
CA ILE A 102 15.22 -18.38 -0.67
C ILE A 102 14.91 -17.10 -1.44
N VAL A 103 14.86 -15.97 -0.76
CA VAL A 103 14.82 -14.65 -1.39
C VAL A 103 16.16 -14.47 -2.12
N LEU A 104 16.24 -14.91 -3.36
CA LEU A 104 17.31 -14.51 -4.26
C LEU A 104 17.08 -13.03 -4.56
N GLU A 105 17.98 -12.19 -4.04
CA GLU A 105 18.04 -10.77 -4.40
C GLU A 105 18.17 -10.65 -5.92
N GLY A 106 17.17 -10.01 -6.52
CA GLY A 106 17.00 -9.84 -7.96
C GLY A 106 15.52 -9.70 -8.25
N GLU A 107 15.13 -8.59 -8.87
CA GLU A 107 13.76 -8.21 -9.20
C GLU A 107 12.99 -9.32 -9.92
N SER A 108 12.44 -10.28 -9.19
CA SER A 108 11.29 -11.03 -9.64
C SER A 108 10.10 -10.13 -9.36
N LEU A 109 9.83 -9.21 -10.29
CA LEU A 109 8.56 -8.49 -10.33
C LEU A 109 7.46 -9.54 -10.33
N SER A 110 6.78 -9.70 -9.19
CA SER A 110 5.68 -10.65 -9.08
C SER A 110 4.54 -10.20 -9.99
N PRO A 111 4.17 -10.97 -11.03
CA PRO A 111 3.06 -10.60 -11.90
C PRO A 111 1.75 -10.55 -11.13
N LEU A 112 1.51 -11.51 -10.23
CA LEU A 112 0.31 -11.55 -9.39
C LEU A 112 0.32 -10.40 -8.37
N GLY A 113 1.45 -10.12 -7.71
CA GLY A 113 1.56 -8.96 -6.80
C GLY A 113 1.30 -7.63 -7.52
N THR A 114 1.78 -7.49 -8.76
CA THR A 114 1.51 -6.30 -9.58
C THR A 114 0.04 -6.20 -9.97
N LEU A 115 -0.59 -7.32 -10.33
CA LEU A 115 -1.99 -7.35 -10.75
C LEU A 115 -2.92 -7.04 -9.57
N GLU A 116 -2.71 -7.64 -8.40
CA GLU A 116 -3.43 -7.32 -7.17
C GLU A 116 -3.29 -5.85 -6.78
N LEU A 117 -2.09 -5.28 -6.91
CA LEU A 117 -1.87 -3.87 -6.68
C LEU A 117 -2.69 -3.00 -7.64
N LEU A 118 -2.73 -3.36 -8.93
CA LEU A 118 -3.52 -2.64 -9.94
C LEU A 118 -5.02 -2.75 -9.67
N LEU A 119 -5.50 -3.92 -9.23
CA LEU A 119 -6.90 -4.11 -8.82
C LEU A 119 -7.24 -3.26 -7.60
N ALA A 120 -6.39 -3.24 -6.58
CA ALA A 120 -6.57 -2.39 -5.41
C ALA A 120 -6.60 -0.89 -5.78
N CYS A 121 -5.73 -0.46 -6.71
CA CYS A 121 -5.77 0.89 -7.27
C CYS A 121 -7.07 1.17 -8.03
N GLY A 122 -7.54 0.24 -8.86
CA GLY A 122 -8.81 0.37 -9.57
C GLY A 122 -9.99 0.50 -8.62
N LEU A 123 -10.04 -0.34 -7.57
CA LEU A 123 -11.07 -0.28 -6.53
C LEU A 123 -11.02 1.03 -5.74
N PHE A 124 -9.82 1.52 -5.41
CA PHE A 124 -9.65 2.82 -4.77
C PHE A 124 -10.33 3.94 -5.57
N PHE A 125 -10.13 4.00 -6.89
CA PHE A 125 -10.78 5.00 -7.72
C PHE A 125 -12.29 4.74 -7.89
N ALA A 126 -12.70 3.48 -8.05
CA ALA A 126 -14.10 3.10 -8.21
C ALA A 126 -14.96 3.43 -6.97
N CYS A 127 -14.38 3.37 -5.77
CA CYS A 127 -15.05 3.66 -4.51
C CYS A 127 -14.95 5.13 -4.06
N GLY A 128 -14.42 6.04 -4.88
CA GLY A 128 -14.26 7.45 -4.49
C GLY A 128 -13.08 7.70 -3.54
N GLY A 129 -12.09 6.82 -3.52
CA GLY A 129 -10.90 6.88 -2.67
C GLY A 129 -10.15 8.22 -2.64
N PRO A 130 -9.98 8.95 -3.76
CA PRO A 130 -9.36 10.28 -3.72
C PRO A 130 -10.08 11.28 -2.81
N GLU A 131 -11.41 11.23 -2.77
CA GLU A 131 -12.22 12.11 -1.92
C GLU A 131 -12.05 11.75 -0.44
N LEU A 132 -12.13 10.45 -0.11
CA LEU A 132 -11.87 9.92 1.24
C LEU A 132 -10.47 10.27 1.73
N PHE A 133 -9.46 10.10 0.88
CA PHE A 133 -8.08 10.46 1.20
C PHE A 133 -7.97 11.95 1.51
N LEU A 134 -8.60 12.81 0.69
CA LEU A 134 -8.56 14.25 0.90
C LEU A 134 -9.27 14.66 2.19
N GLU A 135 -10.39 14.01 2.53
CA GLU A 135 -11.09 14.24 3.79
C GLU A 135 -10.21 13.90 5.01
N GLN A 136 -9.55 12.73 5.00
CA GLN A 136 -8.62 12.35 6.06
C GLN A 136 -7.39 13.27 6.12
N PHE A 137 -6.92 13.74 4.96
CA PHE A 137 -5.84 14.71 4.89
C PHE A 137 -6.25 16.05 5.54
N ARG A 138 -7.46 16.54 5.24
CA ARG A 138 -8.02 17.75 5.87
C ARG A 138 -8.16 17.59 7.37
N GLU A 139 -8.63 16.43 7.83
CA GLU A 139 -8.72 16.15 9.26
C GLU A 139 -7.34 16.17 9.93
N SER A 140 -6.30 15.69 9.25
CA SER A 140 -4.92 15.82 9.74
C SER A 140 -4.49 17.29 9.92
N LEU A 141 -4.90 18.18 9.01
CA LEU A 141 -4.60 19.62 9.08
C LEU A 141 -5.35 20.30 10.22
N ARG A 142 -6.57 19.84 10.55
CA ARG A 142 -7.34 20.33 11.69
C ARG A 142 -6.77 19.86 13.02
N ARG A 143 -6.43 18.57 13.11
CA ARG A 143 -5.88 17.97 14.32
C ARG A 143 -4.49 18.49 14.65
N LEU A 144 -3.64 18.63 13.64
CA LEU A 144 -2.29 19.18 13.79
C LEU A 144 -2.09 20.32 12.77
N PRO A 145 -2.40 21.57 13.15
CA PRO A 145 -2.25 22.70 12.24
C PRO A 145 -0.81 22.84 11.74
N PRO A 146 -0.61 23.13 10.44
CA PRO A 146 0.69 23.36 9.85
C PRO A 146 1.52 24.38 10.62
N GLY A 147 2.78 24.06 10.85
CA GLY A 147 3.71 24.94 11.56
C GLY A 147 3.61 24.87 13.10
N GLN A 148 2.72 24.05 13.66
CA GLN A 148 2.69 23.76 15.09
C GLN A 148 3.48 22.49 15.40
N TRP A 149 4.12 22.47 16.57
CA TRP A 149 4.86 21.30 17.03
C TRP A 149 3.90 20.27 17.66
N PRO A 150 4.05 18.97 17.33
CA PRO A 150 3.22 17.93 17.93
C PRO A 150 3.50 17.80 19.42
N SER A 151 2.44 17.50 20.19
CA SER A 151 2.61 17.12 21.59
C SER A 151 3.25 15.73 21.70
N PRO A 152 3.83 15.35 22.85
CA PRO A 152 4.31 13.99 23.08
C PRO A 152 3.24 12.91 22.85
N ALA A 153 1.97 13.23 23.10
CA ALA A 153 0.83 12.36 22.82
C ALA A 153 0.60 12.17 21.31
N ASP A 154 0.79 13.22 20.50
CA ASP A 154 0.65 13.11 19.04
C ASP A 154 1.77 12.27 18.43
N VAL A 155 3.00 12.40 18.94
CA VAL A 155 4.15 11.60 18.49
C VAL A 155 3.94 10.13 18.79
N THR A 156 3.46 9.80 19.99
CA THR A 156 3.16 8.41 20.37
C THR A 156 2.00 7.83 19.56
N ALA A 157 0.93 8.61 19.32
CA ALA A 157 -0.17 8.21 18.45
C ALA A 157 0.30 7.96 16.99
N ALA A 158 1.14 8.83 16.45
CA ALA A 158 1.71 8.67 15.12
C ALA A 158 2.56 7.39 14.99
N ALA A 159 3.40 7.10 16.00
CA ALA A 159 4.20 5.87 16.02
C ALA A 159 3.31 4.62 16.10
N GLN A 160 2.27 4.63 16.94
CA GLN A 160 1.31 3.54 17.03
C GLN A 160 0.57 3.32 15.71
N LEU A 161 0.16 4.40 15.04
CA LEU A 161 -0.54 4.33 13.77
C LEU A 161 0.34 3.70 12.67
N VAL A 162 1.64 4.03 12.60
CA VAL A 162 2.57 3.39 11.65
C VAL A 162 2.73 1.90 11.95
N LEU A 163 2.88 1.53 13.22
CA LEU A 163 2.98 0.12 13.61
C LEU A 163 1.70 -0.66 13.28
N GLN A 164 0.53 -0.07 13.54
CA GLN A 164 -0.76 -0.67 13.22
C GLN A 164 -0.99 -0.78 11.71
N ALA A 165 -0.57 0.22 10.93
CA ALA A 165 -0.61 0.18 9.47
C ALA A 165 0.25 -0.99 8.93
N GLY A 166 1.49 -1.11 9.39
CA GLY A 166 2.39 -2.20 8.99
C GLY A 166 1.86 -3.58 9.39
N ALA A 167 1.47 -3.75 10.66
CA ALA A 167 0.89 -5.01 11.14
C ALA A 167 -0.44 -5.34 10.45
N GLY A 168 -1.25 -4.32 10.17
CA GLY A 168 -2.50 -4.43 9.43
C GLY A 168 -2.26 -4.93 8.01
N ALA A 169 -1.28 -4.36 7.30
CA ALA A 169 -0.93 -4.77 5.94
C ALA A 169 -0.51 -6.24 5.89
N LEU A 170 0.36 -6.68 6.82
CA LEU A 170 0.78 -8.08 6.92
C LEU A 170 -0.39 -9.02 7.22
N ARG A 171 -1.22 -8.67 8.21
CA ARG A 171 -2.36 -9.48 8.62
C ARG A 171 -3.39 -9.64 7.50
N VAL A 172 -3.71 -8.53 6.81
CA VAL A 172 -4.67 -8.51 5.71
C VAL A 172 -4.09 -9.23 4.50
N GLY A 173 -2.83 -8.97 4.14
CA GLY A 173 -2.15 -9.66 3.04
C GLY A 173 -2.09 -11.17 3.27
N ALA A 174 -1.80 -11.60 4.51
CA ALA A 174 -1.84 -13.01 4.89
C ALA A 174 -3.23 -13.62 4.74
N ALA A 175 -4.27 -12.93 5.21
CA ALA A 175 -5.65 -13.40 5.10
C ALA A 175 -6.10 -13.52 3.64
N LEU A 176 -5.70 -12.59 2.78
CA LEU A 176 -5.99 -12.62 1.34
C LEU A 176 -5.23 -13.76 0.62
N ALA A 177 -3.98 -14.01 0.98
CA ALA A 177 -3.17 -15.08 0.37
C ALA A 177 -3.55 -16.48 0.85
N PHE A 178 -4.05 -16.61 2.09
CA PHE A 178 -4.33 -17.88 2.75
C PHE A 178 -5.13 -18.90 1.90
N PRO A 179 -6.29 -18.56 1.29
CA PRO A 179 -7.06 -19.53 0.52
C PRO A 179 -6.29 -20.11 -0.67
N ALA A 180 -5.53 -19.28 -1.38
CA ALA A 180 -4.73 -19.70 -2.53
C ALA A 180 -3.51 -20.51 -2.10
N ILE A 181 -2.82 -20.10 -1.03
CA ILE A 181 -1.69 -20.85 -0.47
C ILE A 181 -2.15 -22.23 0.01
N ALA A 182 -3.30 -22.33 0.69
CA ALA A 182 -3.85 -23.60 1.14
C ALA A 182 -4.16 -24.55 -0.04
N ALA A 183 -4.74 -24.03 -1.13
CA ALA A 183 -4.98 -24.81 -2.34
C ALA A 183 -3.67 -25.30 -3.00
N LEU A 184 -2.64 -24.44 -3.06
CA LEU A 184 -1.33 -24.81 -3.58
C LEU A 184 -0.64 -25.87 -2.71
N TRP A 185 -0.75 -25.77 -1.38
CA TRP A 185 -0.25 -26.78 -0.45
C TRP A 185 -0.91 -28.14 -0.64
N LEU A 186 -2.24 -28.17 -0.82
CA LEU A 186 -2.96 -29.40 -1.12
C LEU A 186 -2.51 -30.00 -2.46
N LEU A 187 -2.28 -29.15 -3.47
CA LEU A 187 -1.75 -29.57 -4.75
C LEU A 187 -0.37 -30.24 -4.60
N GLU A 188 0.54 -29.68 -3.80
CA GLU A 188 1.85 -30.32 -3.54
C GLU A 188 1.69 -31.73 -2.96
N GLY A 189 0.74 -31.92 -2.03
CA GLY A 189 0.43 -33.24 -1.46
C GLY A 189 -0.05 -34.23 -2.53
N VAL A 190 -0.95 -33.79 -3.41
CA VAL A 190 -1.46 -34.61 -4.53
C VAL A 190 -0.34 -34.98 -5.51
N LEU A 191 0.50 -34.01 -5.88
CA LEU A 191 1.64 -34.22 -6.79
C LEU A 191 2.68 -35.17 -6.18
N ALA A 192 2.98 -35.02 -4.88
CA ALA A 192 3.91 -35.90 -4.18
C ALA A 192 3.40 -37.34 -4.12
N PHE A 193 2.11 -37.55 -3.86
CA PHE A 193 1.50 -38.87 -3.89
C PHE A 193 1.49 -39.45 -5.32
N ALA A 194 1.13 -38.65 -6.32
CA ALA A 194 1.14 -39.06 -7.72
C ALA A 194 2.53 -39.49 -8.21
N GLY A 195 3.59 -38.81 -7.77
CA GLY A 195 4.97 -39.19 -8.08
C GLY A 195 5.40 -40.53 -7.50
N ARG A 196 4.83 -40.94 -6.37
CA ARG A 196 5.02 -42.29 -5.81
C ARG A 196 4.18 -43.33 -6.52
N ALA A 197 2.94 -43.00 -6.87
CA ALA A 197 2.00 -43.93 -7.51
C ALA A 197 2.35 -44.22 -8.98
N ALA A 198 2.88 -43.23 -9.70
CA ALA A 198 3.24 -43.34 -11.11
C ALA A 198 4.62 -42.69 -11.38
N PRO A 199 5.73 -43.35 -11.03
CA PRO A 199 7.08 -42.79 -11.15
C PRO A 199 7.52 -42.50 -12.59
N GLN A 200 6.84 -43.11 -13.56
CA GLN A 200 7.02 -42.87 -15.00
C GLN A 200 6.37 -41.58 -15.50
N LEU A 201 5.49 -40.94 -14.72
CA LEU A 201 4.94 -39.63 -15.05
C LEU A 201 5.87 -38.53 -14.52
N PRO A 202 6.32 -37.59 -15.38
CA PRO A 202 7.06 -36.44 -14.91
C PRO A 202 6.10 -35.47 -14.21
N VAL A 203 5.91 -35.65 -12.90
CA VAL A 203 5.02 -34.85 -12.04
C VAL A 203 5.24 -33.35 -12.20
N TYR A 204 6.48 -32.94 -12.49
CA TYR A 204 6.84 -31.56 -12.78
C TYR A 204 6.07 -30.96 -13.98
N PHE A 205 5.92 -31.73 -15.07
CA PHE A 205 5.21 -31.27 -16.28
C PHE A 205 3.72 -31.05 -16.06
N VAL A 206 3.11 -31.81 -15.13
CA VAL A 206 1.69 -31.67 -14.78
C VAL A 206 1.48 -30.63 -13.68
N GLY A 207 2.41 -30.53 -12.74
CA GLY A 207 2.32 -29.62 -11.61
C GLY A 207 2.47 -28.14 -11.99
N MET A 208 3.39 -27.81 -12.92
CA MET A 208 3.64 -26.44 -13.36
C MET A 208 2.37 -25.75 -13.93
N PRO A 209 1.67 -26.33 -14.91
CA PRO A 209 0.42 -25.75 -15.42
C PRO A 209 -0.66 -25.63 -14.35
N LEU A 210 -0.78 -26.63 -13.47
CA LEU A 210 -1.82 -26.66 -12.44
C LEU A 210 -1.59 -25.60 -11.36
N ARG A 211 -0.34 -25.36 -10.96
CA ARG A 211 0.05 -24.24 -10.08
C ARG A 211 -0.26 -22.90 -10.73
N ALA A 212 0.05 -22.73 -12.01
CA ALA A 212 -0.22 -21.50 -12.74
C ALA A 212 -1.74 -21.19 -12.77
N VAL A 213 -2.58 -22.19 -13.04
CA VAL A 213 -4.04 -22.04 -13.03
C VAL A 213 -4.56 -21.69 -11.63
N LEU A 214 -4.07 -22.34 -10.58
CA LEU A 214 -4.47 -22.02 -9.19
C LEU A 214 -4.00 -20.63 -8.76
N GLY A 215 -2.78 -20.24 -9.11
CA GLY A 215 -2.23 -18.91 -8.85
C GLY A 215 -3.00 -17.82 -9.59
N ALA A 216 -3.42 -18.06 -10.84
CA ALA A 216 -4.28 -17.13 -11.57
C ALA A 216 -5.72 -17.13 -11.02
N GLY A 217 -6.24 -18.28 -10.62
CA GLY A 217 -7.57 -18.44 -10.02
C GLY A 217 -7.71 -17.72 -8.67
N MET A 218 -6.59 -17.48 -7.98
CA MET A 218 -6.53 -16.60 -6.81
C MET A 218 -7.20 -15.25 -7.08
N LEU A 219 -6.94 -14.63 -8.24
CA LEU A 219 -7.45 -13.29 -8.57
C LEU A 219 -8.97 -13.23 -8.48
N GLY A 220 -9.66 -14.31 -8.87
CA GLY A 220 -11.10 -14.41 -8.73
C GLY A 220 -11.56 -14.48 -7.27
N LEU A 221 -10.81 -15.17 -6.41
CA LEU A 221 -11.13 -15.36 -5.00
C LEU A 221 -10.78 -14.14 -4.13
N THR A 222 -9.73 -13.42 -4.49
CA THR A 222 -9.26 -12.23 -3.78
C THR A 222 -10.01 -10.97 -4.17
N LEU A 223 -10.59 -10.90 -5.38
CA LEU A 223 -11.45 -9.78 -5.78
C LEU A 223 -12.58 -9.51 -4.77
N ASP A 224 -13.29 -10.56 -4.34
CA ASP A 224 -14.35 -10.44 -3.32
C ASP A 224 -13.77 -10.00 -1.96
N GLY A 225 -12.60 -10.52 -1.59
CA GLY A 225 -11.91 -10.17 -0.34
C GLY A 225 -11.41 -8.72 -0.30
N THR A 226 -10.77 -8.27 -1.37
CA THR A 226 -10.25 -6.90 -1.54
C THR A 226 -11.39 -5.90 -1.62
N LEU A 227 -12.49 -6.24 -2.29
CA LEU A 227 -13.72 -5.45 -2.30
C LEU A 227 -14.32 -5.34 -0.89
N ALA A 228 -14.46 -6.47 -0.18
CA ALA A 228 -14.97 -6.47 1.19
C ALA A 228 -14.09 -5.66 2.16
N LEU A 229 -12.78 -5.62 1.95
CA LEU A 229 -11.86 -4.78 2.71
C LEU A 229 -12.08 -3.29 2.45
N PHE A 230 -12.25 -2.89 1.19
CA PHE A 230 -12.57 -1.51 0.86
C PHE A 230 -13.93 -1.08 1.42
N LEU A 231 -14.93 -1.96 1.39
CA LEU A 231 -16.26 -1.68 1.93
C LEU A 231 -16.33 -1.67 3.46
N ARG A 232 -15.43 -2.39 4.16
CA ARG A 232 -15.34 -2.38 5.63
C ARG A 232 -14.41 -1.29 6.18
N GLY A 233 -13.56 -0.72 5.32
CA GLY A 233 -12.68 0.42 5.66
C GLY A 233 -13.30 1.79 5.38
N LEU A 234 -14.52 1.81 4.84
CA LEU A 234 -15.47 2.93 4.78
C LEU A 234 -16.30 2.97 6.05
#